data_AF-A0A804MFQ3-F1
#
_entry.id   AF-A0A804MFQ3-F1
#
_cell.length_a   1.000
_cell.length_b   1.000
_cell.length_c   1.000
_cell.angle_alpha   90.00
_cell.angle_beta   90.00
_cell.angle_gamma   90.00
#
_symmetry.space_group_name_H-M   'P 1'
#
loop_
_entity.id
_entity.type
_entity.pdbx_description
1 polymer ?
#
loop_
_entity_poly.entity_id
_entity_poly.type
_entity_poly.pdbx_seq_one_letter_code
_entity_poly.pdbx_strand_id
1 'polypeptide(L)'
;MTELDLSAEVYPCPKGSLRHRDIVKKIGGKEQFPLLVDASTGISMYESGDIVKYLFRNYGQGRSPSPGLLESTIFTGWVPTLLRAGRGMTLWDKAGAVPAEKLELFSYENNPCARIVREALCELELPYVLQNVGEGSSRTDLLLRKSGSKQVPYLIDPNTGFQSGDHKKILPYLFQQYPVSSI
;
A
#
# COMPACT_ATOMS: atom_id res chain seq x y z
N MET A 1 -0.23 -14.45 -8.37
CA MET A 1 0.86 -13.90 -9.19
C MET A 1 1.11 -12.45 -8.79
N THR A 2 2.38 -12.04 -8.68
CA THR A 2 2.80 -10.63 -8.51
C THR A 2 3.58 -10.21 -9.74
N GLU A 3 3.44 -8.96 -10.17
CA GLU A 3 4.13 -8.45 -11.36
C GLU A 3 5.62 -8.29 -11.05
N LEU A 4 5.91 -7.62 -9.93
CA LEU A 4 7.26 -7.38 -9.44
C LEU A 4 7.35 -7.78 -7.97
N ASP A 5 8.30 -8.67 -7.66
CA ASP A 5 8.64 -9.07 -6.30
C ASP A 5 9.45 -7.94 -5.64
N LEU A 6 8.77 -6.82 -5.35
CA LEU A 6 9.32 -5.62 -4.72
C LEU A 6 8.65 -5.36 -3.37
N SER A 7 9.43 -4.79 -2.46
CA SER A 7 8.91 -4.17 -1.24
C SER A 7 8.87 -2.67 -1.43
N ALA A 8 7.83 -2.02 -0.92
CA ALA A 8 7.68 -0.57 -1.02
C ALA A 8 7.21 0.02 0.31
N GLU A 9 7.74 1.19 0.65
CA GLU A 9 7.14 2.01 1.69
C GLU A 9 5.98 2.81 1.08
N VAL A 10 4.79 2.63 1.63
CA VAL A 10 3.58 3.26 1.15
C VAL A 10 3.17 4.34 2.15
N TYR A 11 2.99 5.55 1.63
CA TYR A 11 2.52 6.72 2.35
C TYR A 11 1.13 7.08 1.80
N PRO A 12 0.03 6.59 2.40
CA PRO A 12 -1.29 6.78 1.82
C PRO A 12 -1.71 8.24 1.86
N CYS A 13 -2.25 8.76 0.77
CA CYS A 13 -2.68 10.16 0.70
C CYS A 13 -4.17 10.24 0.28
N PRO A 14 -5.11 9.88 1.18
CA PRO A 14 -6.53 9.98 0.88
C PRO A 14 -6.95 11.45 0.65
N LYS A 15 -8.14 11.66 0.10
CA LYS A 15 -8.78 12.98 0.08
C LYS A 15 -8.97 13.45 1.53
N GLY A 16 -8.50 14.66 1.83
CA GLY A 16 -8.45 15.18 3.20
C GLY A 16 -7.21 14.79 3.99
N SER A 17 -6.22 14.10 3.38
CA SER A 17 -4.91 13.78 3.97
C SER A 17 -4.34 14.97 4.75
N LEU A 18 -3.89 14.70 5.98
CA LEU A 18 -3.40 15.69 6.92
C LEU A 18 -1.90 15.97 6.76
N ARG A 19 -1.14 15.01 6.20
CA ARG A 19 0.33 15.03 6.22
C ARG A 19 0.99 14.72 4.88
N HIS A 20 0.59 13.64 4.20
CA HIS A 20 1.37 13.14 3.08
C HIS A 20 1.24 14.02 1.82
N ARG A 21 0.14 14.77 1.69
CA ARG A 21 -0.06 15.74 0.61
C ARG A 21 1.03 16.82 0.56
N ASP A 22 1.36 17.40 1.72
CA ASP A 22 2.40 18.42 1.81
C ASP A 22 3.79 17.86 1.52
N ILE A 23 4.06 16.61 1.91
CA ILE A 23 5.31 15.92 1.61
C ILE A 23 5.48 15.76 0.09
N VAL A 24 4.43 15.31 -0.61
CA VAL A 24 4.46 15.15 -2.06
C VAL A 24 4.71 16.48 -2.77
N LYS A 25 4.10 17.57 -2.30
CA LYS A 25 4.37 18.91 -2.83
C LYS A 25 5.81 19.37 -2.58
N LYS A 26 6.37 19.09 -1.40
CA LYS A 26 7.76 19.45 -1.06
C LYS A 26 8.79 18.66 -1.88
N ILE A 27 8.55 17.37 -2.11
CA ILE A 27 9.50 16.49 -2.79
C ILE A 27 9.36 16.56 -4.31
N GLY A 28 8.14 16.47 -4.84
CA GLY A 28 7.90 16.42 -6.28
C GLY A 28 7.43 17.75 -6.90
N GLY A 29 7.17 18.78 -6.09
CA GLY A 29 6.79 20.12 -6.55
C GLY A 29 5.31 20.28 -6.93
N LYS A 30 4.52 19.21 -6.96
CA LYS A 30 3.09 19.23 -7.32
C LYS A 30 2.29 18.27 -6.45
N GLU A 31 1.02 18.59 -6.18
CA GLU A 31 0.08 17.70 -5.50
C GLU A 31 -0.54 16.68 -6.47
N GLN A 32 0.33 15.88 -7.08
CA GLN A 32 -0.02 14.85 -8.05
C GLN A 32 0.31 13.46 -7.49
N PHE A 33 -0.53 12.46 -7.78
CA PHE A 33 -0.41 11.11 -7.22
C PHE A 33 -0.65 10.05 -8.30
N PRO A 34 0.04 8.89 -8.26
CA PRO A 34 1.11 8.56 -7.32
C PRO A 34 2.42 9.33 -7.61
N LEU A 35 3.21 9.55 -6.56
CA LEU A 35 4.63 9.95 -6.65
C LEU A 35 5.47 8.74 -6.26
N LEU A 36 6.35 8.28 -7.15
CA LEU A 36 7.39 7.31 -6.82
C LEU A 36 8.64 8.07 -6.35
N VAL A 37 9.23 7.62 -5.25
CA VAL A 37 10.59 8.01 -4.84
C VAL A 37 11.43 6.74 -4.77
N ASP A 38 12.50 6.70 -5.57
CA ASP A 38 13.47 5.62 -5.56
C ASP A 38 14.77 6.12 -4.93
N ALA A 39 14.98 5.77 -3.66
CA ALA A 39 16.16 6.19 -2.92
C ALA A 39 17.47 5.61 -3.47
N SER A 40 17.42 4.46 -4.17
CA SER A 40 18.63 3.82 -4.68
C SER A 40 19.20 4.54 -5.91
N THR A 41 18.33 5.19 -6.69
CA THR A 41 18.72 5.96 -7.88
C THR A 41 18.60 7.47 -7.68
N GLY A 42 17.98 7.92 -6.59
CA GLY A 42 17.70 9.32 -6.30
C GLY A 42 16.57 9.91 -7.15
N ILE A 43 15.80 9.09 -7.88
CA ILE A 43 14.73 9.54 -8.76
C ILE A 43 13.45 9.78 -7.96
N SER A 44 12.77 10.88 -8.31
CA SER A 44 11.36 11.11 -7.98
C SER A 44 10.56 11.29 -9.27
N MET A 45 9.44 10.58 -9.44
CA MET A 45 8.67 10.66 -10.69
C MET A 45 7.15 10.50 -10.49
N TYR A 46 6.40 11.13 -11.38
CA TYR A 46 4.94 11.04 -11.47
C TYR A 46 4.53 10.14 -12.64
N GLU A 47 3.21 10.09 -12.88
CA GLU A 47 2.54 9.33 -13.93
C GLU A 47 2.67 7.82 -13.73
N SER A 48 1.55 7.18 -13.40
CA SER A 48 1.51 5.74 -13.09
C SER A 48 2.05 4.87 -14.23
N GLY A 49 1.79 5.24 -15.49
CA GLY A 49 2.33 4.53 -16.65
C GLY A 49 3.86 4.61 -16.75
N ASP A 50 4.45 5.77 -16.46
CA ASP A 50 5.90 5.94 -16.52
C ASP A 50 6.58 5.31 -15.31
N ILE A 51 5.96 5.37 -14.12
CA ILE A 51 6.37 4.63 -12.94
C ILE A 51 6.43 3.13 -13.23
N VAL A 52 5.39 2.55 -13.84
CA VAL A 52 5.38 1.12 -14.18
C VAL A 52 6.52 0.80 -15.16
N LYS A 53 6.68 1.57 -16.24
CA LYS A 53 7.78 1.36 -17.20
C LYS A 53 9.15 1.44 -16.52
N TYR A 54 9.35 2.43 -15.65
CA TYR A 54 10.57 2.60 -14.86
C TYR A 54 10.84 1.37 -13.98
N LEU A 55 9.86 0.92 -13.21
CA LEU A 55 10.00 -0.21 -12.29
C LEU A 55 10.35 -1.50 -13.05
N PHE A 56 9.71 -1.77 -14.18
CA PHE A 56 10.05 -2.94 -14.99
C PHE A 56 11.44 -2.84 -15.63
N ARG A 57 11.82 -1.67 -16.12
CA ARG A 57 13.16 -1.45 -16.70
C ARG A 57 14.26 -1.66 -15.66
N ASN A 58 14.07 -1.15 -14.45
CA ASN A 58 15.10 -1.12 -13.41
C ASN A 58 15.07 -2.38 -12.52
N TYR A 59 13.91 -2.96 -12.28
CA TYR A 59 13.71 -4.06 -11.32
C TYR A 59 12.97 -5.28 -11.90
N GLY A 60 12.56 -5.25 -13.16
CA GLY A 60 11.81 -6.33 -13.81
C GLY A 60 12.63 -7.56 -14.17
N GLN A 61 13.97 -7.50 -14.09
CA GLN A 61 14.88 -8.59 -14.47
C GLN A 61 14.65 -9.07 -15.91
N GLY A 62 14.48 -8.12 -16.84
CA GLY A 62 14.19 -8.39 -18.25
C GLY A 62 12.73 -8.72 -18.57
N ARG A 63 11.85 -8.80 -17.56
CA ARG A 63 10.39 -8.90 -17.77
C ARG A 63 9.81 -7.55 -18.20
N SER A 64 8.69 -7.61 -18.91
CA SER A 64 7.89 -6.44 -19.30
C SER A 64 6.54 -6.46 -18.57
N PRO A 65 5.87 -5.30 -18.42
CA PRO A 65 4.53 -5.23 -17.85
C PRO A 65 3.56 -6.19 -18.54
N SER A 66 2.71 -6.87 -17.77
CA SER A 66 1.66 -7.72 -18.36
C SER A 66 0.68 -6.89 -19.21
N PRO A 67 0.15 -7.46 -20.31
CA PRO A 67 -0.88 -6.82 -21.11
C PRO A 67 -2.08 -6.43 -20.24
N GLY A 68 -2.53 -5.18 -20.34
CA GLY A 68 -3.63 -4.66 -19.54
C GLY A 68 -3.22 -3.96 -18.24
N LEU A 69 -2.00 -4.11 -17.72
CA LEU A 69 -1.56 -3.35 -16.54
C LEU A 69 -1.52 -1.84 -16.83
N LEU A 70 -0.94 -1.45 -17.97
CA LEU A 70 -0.88 -0.06 -18.39
C LEU A 70 -2.26 0.49 -18.82
N GLU A 71 -3.10 -0.36 -19.42
CA GLU A 71 -4.43 0.05 -19.92
C GLU A 71 -5.47 0.16 -18.80
N SER A 72 -5.45 -0.75 -17.81
CA SER A 72 -6.40 -0.77 -16.68
C SER A 72 -6.14 0.35 -15.66
N THR A 73 -4.88 0.76 -15.51
CA THR A 73 -4.48 1.79 -14.54
C THR A 73 -5.09 3.16 -14.85
N ILE A 74 -5.38 3.46 -16.11
CA ILE A 74 -5.86 4.79 -16.53
C ILE A 74 -7.39 4.84 -16.64
N PHE A 75 -8.05 3.75 -17.06
CA PHE A 75 -9.49 3.80 -17.41
C PHE A 75 -10.43 3.17 -16.37
N THR A 76 -10.03 2.08 -15.68
CA THR A 76 -10.95 1.27 -14.84
C THR A 76 -10.50 1.05 -13.40
N GLY A 77 -9.27 1.41 -13.02
CA GLY A 77 -8.71 1.14 -11.68
C GLY A 77 -9.51 1.75 -10.50
N TRP A 78 -10.34 2.76 -10.76
CA TRP A 78 -11.20 3.43 -9.78
C TRP A 78 -12.64 2.86 -9.70
N VAL A 79 -13.08 2.06 -10.69
CA VAL A 79 -14.45 1.51 -10.74
C VAL A 79 -14.77 0.59 -9.56
N PRO A 80 -13.89 -0.35 -9.14
CA PRO A 80 -14.14 -1.15 -7.93
C PRO A 80 -14.29 -0.31 -6.66
N THR A 81 -13.62 0.85 -6.62
CA THR A 81 -13.69 1.79 -5.49
C THR A 81 -15.05 2.49 -5.43
N LEU A 82 -15.61 2.88 -6.58
CA LEU A 82 -16.97 3.43 -6.66
C LEU A 82 -18.03 2.41 -6.21
N LEU A 83 -17.91 1.16 -6.65
CA LEU A 83 -18.83 0.08 -6.24
C LEU A 83 -18.80 -0.17 -4.72
N ARG A 84 -17.72 0.24 -4.05
CA ARG A 84 -17.55 0.19 -2.60
C ARG A 84 -17.78 1.55 -1.95
N ALA A 85 -18.64 2.40 -2.51
CA ALA A 85 -19.02 3.70 -1.98
C ALA A 85 -17.82 4.64 -1.68
N GLY A 86 -16.73 4.53 -2.44
CA GLY A 86 -15.54 5.36 -2.26
C GLY A 86 -14.66 4.97 -1.07
N ARG A 87 -14.88 3.79 -0.45
CA ARG A 87 -14.01 3.27 0.62
C ARG A 87 -12.55 3.19 0.13
N GLY A 88 -11.62 3.65 0.96
CA GLY A 88 -10.20 3.79 0.61
C GLY A 88 -9.81 5.11 -0.06
N MET A 89 -10.76 6.01 -0.39
CA MET A 89 -10.45 7.28 -1.07
C MET A 89 -10.39 8.49 -0.14
N THR A 90 -11.14 8.48 0.96
CA THR A 90 -11.29 9.65 1.84
C THR A 90 -10.76 9.32 3.21
N LEU A 91 -10.17 10.32 3.86
CA LEU A 91 -9.71 10.21 5.24
C LEU A 91 -10.90 9.87 6.14
N TRP A 92 -10.73 8.90 7.03
CA TRP A 92 -11.71 8.61 8.06
C TRP A 92 -11.76 9.76 9.07
N ASP A 93 -12.95 10.10 9.57
CA ASP A 93 -13.20 11.28 10.41
C ASP A 93 -12.39 11.30 11.71
N LYS A 94 -12.09 10.13 12.26
CA LYS A 94 -11.25 9.96 13.45
C LYS A 94 -9.81 9.56 13.12
N ALA A 95 -9.39 9.59 11.86
CA ALA A 95 -8.00 9.33 11.50
C ALA A 95 -7.08 10.48 11.97
N GLY A 96 -5.79 10.20 12.04
CA GLY A 96 -4.78 11.22 12.35
C GLY A 96 -3.67 10.73 13.28
N ALA A 97 -3.89 9.60 13.98
CA ALA A 97 -2.83 8.95 14.76
C ALA A 97 -1.58 8.72 13.89
N VAL A 98 -0.41 9.01 14.45
CA VAL A 98 0.90 8.80 13.82
C VAL A 98 1.56 7.64 14.56
N PRO A 99 1.71 6.46 13.94
CA PRO A 99 2.46 5.37 14.56
C PRO A 99 3.96 5.75 14.64
N ALA A 100 4.64 5.27 15.68
CA ALA A 100 6.09 5.50 15.83
C ALA A 100 6.88 4.72 14.78
N GLU A 101 6.43 3.52 14.46
CA GLU A 101 6.99 2.63 13.45
C GLU A 101 5.94 2.29 12.37
N LYS A 102 6.39 2.12 11.12
CA LYS A 102 5.49 1.74 10.01
C LYS A 102 4.95 0.34 10.26
N LEU A 103 3.66 0.14 10.01
CA LEU A 103 3.08 -1.20 9.98
C LEU A 103 3.68 -1.99 8.81
N GLU A 104 3.64 -3.31 8.84
CA GLU A 104 4.09 -4.17 7.75
C GLU A 104 2.92 -5.01 7.22
N LEU A 105 2.70 -4.99 5.91
CA LEU A 105 1.63 -5.73 5.24
C LEU A 105 2.21 -6.65 4.17
N PHE A 106 2.03 -7.95 4.35
CA PHE A 106 2.26 -8.94 3.30
C PHE A 106 1.02 -9.07 2.42
N SER A 107 1.22 -8.97 1.11
CA SER A 107 0.13 -8.84 0.14
C SER A 107 0.53 -9.33 -1.26
N TYR A 108 -0.44 -9.39 -2.17
CA TYR A 108 -0.18 -9.32 -3.61
C TYR A 108 -1.30 -8.49 -4.28
N GLU A 109 -1.06 -8.09 -5.52
CA GLU A 109 -1.81 -7.07 -6.26
C GLU A 109 -3.30 -7.41 -6.33
N ASN A 110 -3.62 -8.63 -6.74
CA ASN A 110 -4.98 -9.10 -7.02
C ASN A 110 -5.67 -9.81 -5.84
N ASN A 111 -5.16 -9.69 -4.60
CA ASN A 111 -5.82 -10.30 -3.44
C ASN A 111 -6.97 -9.41 -2.93
N PRO A 112 -8.25 -9.85 -2.95
CA PRO A 112 -9.38 -9.01 -2.54
C PRO A 112 -9.35 -8.65 -1.05
N CYS A 113 -8.95 -9.58 -0.18
CA CYS A 113 -8.90 -9.32 1.26
C CYS A 113 -7.79 -8.32 1.60
N ALA A 114 -6.62 -8.45 0.97
CA ALA A 114 -5.52 -7.54 1.16
C ALA A 114 -5.81 -6.16 0.59
N ARG A 115 -6.58 -6.08 -0.50
CA ARG A 115 -7.11 -4.80 -1.00
C ARG A 115 -7.91 -4.08 0.09
N ILE A 116 -8.82 -4.77 0.78
CA ILE A 116 -9.64 -4.14 1.85
C ILE A 116 -8.76 -3.67 3.01
N VAL A 117 -7.69 -4.41 3.35
CA VAL A 117 -6.72 -3.96 4.36
C VAL A 117 -5.96 -2.70 3.91
N ARG A 118 -5.52 -2.64 2.64
CA ARG A 118 -4.88 -1.44 2.07
C ARG A 118 -5.83 -0.24 2.04
N GLU A 119 -7.11 -0.46 1.74
CA GLU A 119 -8.16 0.58 1.81
C GLU A 119 -8.25 1.14 3.24
N ALA A 120 -8.31 0.29 4.27
CA ALA A 120 -8.36 0.73 5.67
C ALA A 120 -7.10 1.50 6.10
N LEU A 121 -5.90 1.01 5.75
CA LEU A 121 -4.65 1.73 5.99
C LEU A 121 -4.65 3.10 5.30
N CYS A 122 -5.24 3.20 4.11
CA CYS A 122 -5.39 4.46 3.38
C CYS A 122 -6.35 5.43 4.07
N GLU A 123 -7.54 4.97 4.48
CA GLU A 123 -8.52 5.79 5.19
C GLU A 123 -7.98 6.33 6.53
N LEU A 124 -7.13 5.56 7.21
CA LEU A 124 -6.47 5.96 8.45
C LEU A 124 -5.18 6.77 8.23
N GLU A 125 -4.77 6.98 6.97
CA GLU A 125 -3.52 7.64 6.58
C GLU A 125 -2.28 6.99 7.24
N LEU A 126 -2.31 5.68 7.51
CA LEU A 126 -1.24 4.98 8.20
C LEU A 126 -0.11 4.60 7.23
N PRO A 127 1.14 5.03 7.45
CA PRO A 127 2.26 4.59 6.63
C PRO A 127 2.60 3.12 6.93
N TYR A 128 2.92 2.36 5.88
CA TYR A 128 3.24 0.94 6.01
C TYR A 128 4.27 0.47 4.99
N VAL A 129 4.99 -0.59 5.33
CA VAL A 129 5.83 -1.37 4.41
C VAL A 129 4.96 -2.43 3.75
N LEU A 130 4.82 -2.35 2.43
CA LEU A 130 4.17 -3.37 1.62
C LEU A 130 5.21 -4.41 1.17
N GLN A 131 5.02 -5.65 1.60
CA GLN A 131 5.78 -6.81 1.13
C GLN A 131 4.94 -7.54 0.07
N ASN A 132 5.26 -7.38 -1.22
CA ASN A 132 4.62 -8.19 -2.25
C ASN A 132 5.14 -9.63 -2.18
N VAL A 133 4.23 -10.58 -2.04
CA VAL A 133 4.50 -12.02 -1.96
C VAL A 133 3.57 -12.74 -2.93
N GLY A 134 3.90 -12.63 -4.22
CA GLY A 134 3.27 -13.46 -5.24
C GLY A 134 3.85 -14.87 -5.29
N GLU A 135 3.26 -15.71 -6.13
CA GLU A 135 3.76 -17.05 -6.38
C GLU A 135 5.21 -17.01 -6.88
N GLY A 136 6.09 -17.82 -6.27
CA GLY A 136 7.53 -17.84 -6.56
C GLY A 136 8.33 -16.69 -5.93
N SER A 137 7.71 -15.80 -5.15
CA SER A 137 8.42 -14.71 -4.46
C SER A 137 9.45 -15.25 -3.46
N SER A 138 10.63 -14.64 -3.47
CA SER A 138 11.69 -14.85 -2.47
C SER A 138 11.27 -14.45 -1.05
N ARG A 139 10.27 -13.56 -0.94
CA ARG A 139 9.69 -13.11 0.34
C ARG A 139 8.70 -14.10 0.93
N THR A 140 8.34 -15.18 0.22
CA THR A 140 7.48 -16.24 0.77
C THR A 140 8.10 -16.85 2.03
N ASP A 141 9.42 -17.00 2.08
CA ASP A 141 10.13 -17.51 3.25
C ASP A 141 10.14 -16.53 4.42
N LEU A 142 10.10 -15.22 4.13
CA LEU A 142 9.94 -14.19 5.16
C LEU A 142 8.53 -14.25 5.76
N LEU A 143 7.50 -14.36 4.92
CA LEU A 143 6.12 -14.51 5.36
C LEU A 143 5.93 -15.78 6.19
N LEU A 144 6.49 -16.91 5.75
CA LEU A 144 6.45 -18.18 6.49
C LEU A 144 7.11 -18.06 7.87
N ARG A 145 8.30 -17.46 7.95
CA ARG A 145 9.02 -17.29 9.22
C ARG A 145 8.25 -16.41 10.21
N LYS A 146 7.56 -15.37 9.73
CA LYS A 146 6.79 -14.44 10.57
C LYS A 146 5.42 -14.98 10.96
N SER A 147 4.71 -15.60 10.03
CA SER A 147 3.29 -15.97 10.21
C SER A 147 3.03 -17.46 10.47
N GLY A 148 4.01 -18.32 10.18
CA GLY A 148 3.82 -19.78 10.13
C GLY A 148 3.00 -20.26 8.91
N SER A 149 2.66 -19.37 7.97
CA SER A 149 1.75 -19.63 6.85
C SER A 149 2.19 -18.89 5.59
N LYS A 150 1.64 -19.26 4.43
CA LYS A 150 1.77 -18.51 3.16
C LYS A 150 0.54 -17.66 2.87
N GLN A 151 -0.41 -17.59 3.81
CA GLN A 151 -1.66 -16.87 3.62
C GLN A 151 -1.44 -15.36 3.66
N VAL A 152 -2.10 -14.66 2.74
CA VAL A 152 -2.16 -13.20 2.69
C VAL A 152 -3.62 -12.72 2.63
N PRO A 153 -3.95 -11.53 3.17
CA PRO A 153 -3.04 -10.57 3.81
C PRO A 153 -2.44 -11.08 5.11
N TYR A 154 -1.27 -10.58 5.49
CA TYR A 154 -0.75 -10.72 6.84
C TYR A 154 -0.24 -9.36 7.31
N LEU A 155 -0.88 -8.79 8.33
CA LEU A 155 -0.51 -7.50 8.91
C LEU A 155 0.32 -7.74 10.17
N ILE A 156 1.38 -6.96 10.34
CA ILE A 156 2.18 -6.86 11.55
C ILE A 156 2.21 -5.40 11.98
N ASP A 157 1.91 -5.16 13.25
CA ASP A 157 2.03 -3.87 13.88
C ASP A 157 3.13 -3.90 14.95
N PRO A 158 4.32 -3.36 14.66
CA PRO A 158 5.41 -3.34 15.63
C PRO A 158 5.11 -2.47 16.85
N ASN A 159 4.20 -1.49 16.73
CA ASN A 159 3.89 -0.55 17.81
C ASN A 159 3.11 -1.20 18.96
N THR A 160 2.41 -2.30 18.70
CA THR A 160 1.57 -3.01 19.68
C THR A 160 1.89 -4.49 19.81
N GLY A 161 2.67 -5.05 18.90
CA GLY A 161 2.89 -6.49 18.76
C GLY A 161 1.72 -7.23 18.09
N PHE A 162 0.71 -6.53 17.59
CA PHE A 162 -0.41 -7.17 16.89
C PHE A 162 0.04 -7.80 15.57
N GLN A 163 -0.38 -9.03 15.31
CA GLN A 163 -0.15 -9.71 14.05
C GLN A 163 -1.33 -10.61 13.68
N SER A 164 -1.78 -10.57 12.42
CA SER A 164 -2.91 -11.38 11.97
C SER A 164 -2.91 -11.59 10.46
N GLY A 165 -3.31 -12.79 10.03
CA GLY A 165 -3.63 -13.11 8.63
C GLY A 165 -5.12 -12.98 8.28
N ASP A 166 -5.97 -12.73 9.28
CA ASP A 166 -7.42 -12.65 9.11
C ASP A 166 -7.86 -11.19 8.98
N HIS A 167 -8.27 -10.79 7.78
CA HIS A 167 -8.78 -9.44 7.51
C HIS A 167 -9.96 -9.05 8.41
N LYS A 168 -10.77 -10.01 8.87
CA LYS A 168 -11.88 -9.74 9.80
C LYS A 168 -11.41 -9.34 11.20
N LYS A 169 -10.17 -9.68 11.57
CA LYS A 169 -9.52 -9.22 12.81
C LYS A 169 -8.70 -7.95 12.58
N ILE A 170 -8.04 -7.86 11.43
CA ILE A 170 -7.20 -6.71 11.07
C ILE A 170 -8.02 -5.43 11.01
N LEU A 171 -9.19 -5.45 10.35
CA LEU A 171 -9.96 -4.23 10.12
C LEU A 171 -10.47 -3.62 11.45
N PRO A 172 -11.16 -4.35 12.34
CA PRO A 172 -11.58 -3.79 13.63
C PRO A 172 -10.39 -3.31 14.47
N TYR A 173 -9.29 -4.06 14.46
CA TYR A 173 -8.06 -3.66 15.15
C TYR A 173 -7.57 -2.28 14.70
N LEU A 174 -7.40 -2.07 13.38
CA LEU A 174 -6.90 -0.80 12.84
C LEU A 174 -7.78 0.38 13.25
N PHE A 175 -9.11 0.24 13.12
CA PHE A 175 -10.07 1.29 13.46
C PHE A 175 -10.28 1.49 14.97
N GLN A 176 -9.85 0.54 15.80
CA GLN A 176 -9.87 0.68 17.25
C GLN A 176 -8.57 1.30 17.78
N GLN A 177 -7.43 0.92 17.21
CA GLN A 177 -6.11 1.29 17.70
C GLN A 177 -5.65 2.67 17.24
N TYR A 178 -5.96 3.05 15.99
CA TYR A 178 -5.48 4.28 15.36
C TYR A 178 -6.47 5.44 15.17
N PRO A 179 -7.61 5.55 15.90
CA PRO A 179 -8.29 6.82 16.04
C PRO A 179 -7.41 7.88 16.74
N VAL A 180 -7.60 9.16 16.43
CA VAL A 180 -7.20 10.23 17.34
C VAL A 180 -7.97 10.09 18.65
N SER A 181 -7.27 10.15 19.79
CA SER A 181 -7.91 10.19 21.10
C SER A 181 -8.87 11.39 21.13
N SER A 182 -10.13 11.16 21.52
CA SER A 182 -11.08 12.26 21.72
C SER A 182 -10.51 13.20 22.78
N ILE A 183 -10.33 14.46 22.41
CA ILE A 183 -10.00 15.55 23.34
C ILE A 183 -11.19 15.79 24.26
#